data_AF-A0A535WSJ6-F1
#
_entry.id   AF-A0A535WSJ6-F1
#
_cell.length_a   1.000
_cell.length_b   1.000
_cell.length_c   1.000
_cell.angle_alpha   90.00
_cell.angle_beta   90.00
_cell.angle_gamma   90.00
#
_symmetry.space_group_name_H-M   'P 1'
#
loop_
_entity.id
_entity.type
_entity.pdbx_description
1 polymer ?
#
loop_
_entity_poly.entity_id
_entity_poly.type
_entity_poly.pdbx_seq_one_letter_code
_entity_poly.pdbx_strand_id
1 'polypeptide(L)' 'MMIDDPVLVDDWHPVARVDDLAGGGPLPARLLGEDLVVWRSGAEFYAWRDLCVHRG' A
#
# COMPACT_ATOMS: atom_id res chain seq x y z
N MET A 1 -6.82 6.25 -13.85
CA MET A 1 -6.56 5.33 -14.98
C MET A 1 -5.68 4.23 -14.42
N MET A 2 -6.06 2.97 -14.61
CA MET A 2 -5.24 1.84 -14.18
C MET A 2 -4.04 1.72 -15.12
N ILE A 3 -2.85 1.52 -14.56
CA ILE A 3 -1.62 1.31 -15.32
C ILE A 3 -1.40 -0.19 -15.39
N ASP A 4 -1.45 -0.75 -16.60
CA ASP A 4 -1.49 -2.21 -16.82
C ASP A 4 -0.24 -2.72 -17.54
N ASP A 5 0.84 -1.94 -17.56
CA ASP A 5 2.12 -2.34 -18.16
C ASP A 5 2.72 -3.48 -17.30
N PRO A 6 2.95 -4.68 -17.86
CA PRO A 6 3.45 -5.81 -17.09
C PRO A 6 4.85 -5.56 -16.49
N VAL A 7 5.67 -4.71 -17.11
CA VAL A 7 6.98 -4.33 -16.55
C VAL A 7 6.81 -3.53 -15.26
N LEU A 8 5.73 -2.75 -15.13
CA LEU A 8 5.44 -1.99 -13.92
C LEU A 8 4.63 -2.81 -12.91
N VAL A 9 3.63 -3.57 -13.36
CA VAL A 9 2.76 -4.35 -12.45
C VAL A 9 3.51 -5.50 -11.77
N ASP A 10 4.46 -6.13 -12.48
CA ASP A 10 5.20 -7.29 -11.97
C ASP A 10 6.56 -6.93 -11.33
N ASP A 11 6.76 -5.65 -10.92
CA ASP A 11 8.00 -5.18 -10.26
C ASP A 11 7.74 -4.50 -8.90
N TRP A 12 8.80 -4.37 -8.09
CA TRP A 12 8.75 -3.81 -6.74
C TRP A 12 8.80 -2.28 -6.73
N HIS A 13 7.91 -1.68 -5.94
CA HIS A 13 7.79 -0.23 -5.80
C HIS A 13 7.83 0.19 -4.33
N PRO A 14 8.76 1.07 -3.92
CA PRO A 14 8.75 1.61 -2.56
C PRO A 14 7.58 2.60 -2.41
N VAL A 15 6.76 2.44 -1.36
CA VAL A 15 5.58 3.28 -1.11
C VAL A 15 5.60 4.05 0.23
N ALA A 16 6.49 3.67 1.16
CA ALA A 16 6.64 4.32 2.46
C ALA A 16 8.04 4.10 3.03
N ARG A 17 8.47 4.94 3.98
CA ARG A 17 9.65 4.66 4.80
C ARG A 17 9.25 3.86 6.03
N VAL A 18 10.17 3.03 6.54
CA VAL A 18 9.93 2.25 7.77
C VAL A 18 9.62 3.16 8.96
N ASP A 19 10.28 4.31 9.06
CA ASP A 19 10.09 5.27 10.15
C ASP A 19 8.68 5.89 10.16
N ASP A 20 8.05 6.04 8.99
CA ASP A 20 6.67 6.56 8.87
C ASP A 20 5.65 5.58 9.46
N LEU A 21 6.01 4.30 9.58
CA LEU A 21 5.16 3.21 10.10
C LEU A 21 5.44 2.88 11.57
N ALA A 22 6.39 3.58 12.21
CA ALA A 22 6.75 3.36 13.61
C ALA A 22 5.61 3.70 14.58
N GLY A 23 4.70 4.61 14.18
CA GLY A 23 3.53 5.01 14.96
C GLY A 23 2.41 3.96 15.01
N GLY A 24 2.52 2.86 14.26
CA GLY A 24 1.57 1.73 14.27
C GLY A 24 0.23 1.97 13.57
N GLY A 25 -0.04 3.21 13.13
CA GLY A 25 -1.25 3.55 12.39
C GLY A 25 -1.17 3.18 10.90
N PRO A 26 -2.33 3.00 10.24
CA PRO A 26 -2.39 2.88 8.78
C PRO A 26 -1.95 4.17 8.09
N LEU A 27 -1.11 4.03 7.08
CA LEU A 27 -0.64 5.10 6.21
C LEU A 27 -1.22 4.89 4.81
N PRO A 28 -1.89 5.90 4.21
CA PRO A 28 -2.35 5.82 2.84
C PRO A 28 -1.17 5.94 1.86
N ALA A 29 -1.21 5.17 0.78
CA ALA A 29 -0.26 5.25 -0.33
C ALA A 29 -1.01 5.10 -1.66
N ARG A 30 -0.42 5.59 -2.75
CA ARG A 30 -0.96 5.40 -4.10
C ARG A 30 0.10 4.86 -5.04
N LEU A 31 -0.17 3.73 -5.67
CA LEU A 31 0.75 3.03 -6.55
C LEU A 31 0.03 2.61 -7.83
N LEU A 32 0.58 2.96 -8.99
CA LEU A 32 0.04 2.58 -10.32
C LEU A 32 -1.46 2.88 -10.53
N GLY A 33 -1.98 3.89 -9.82
CA GLY A 33 -3.38 4.29 -9.86
C GLY A 33 -4.27 3.65 -8.79
N GLU A 34 -3.79 2.64 -8.07
CA GLU A 34 -4.47 1.98 -6.95
C GLU A 34 -4.14 2.66 -5.61
N ASP A 35 -5.18 2.88 -4.80
CA ASP A 35 -5.06 3.37 -3.43
C ASP A 35 -4.80 2.18 -2.50
N LEU A 36 -3.75 2.29 -1.70
CA LEU A 36 -3.25 1.27 -0.78
C LEU A 36 -3.27 1.80 0.65
N VAL A 37 -3.41 0.89 1.59
CA VAL A 37 -3.15 1.14 3.01
C VAL A 37 -1.99 0.26 3.44
N VAL A 38 -0.94 0.90 3.98
CA VAL A 38 0.23 0.20 4.53
C VAL A 38 0.31 0.45 6.03
N TRP A 39 0.62 -0.59 6.80
CA TRP A 39 0.78 -0.45 8.25
C TRP A 39 1.75 -1.50 8.78
N ARG A 40 2.15 -1.30 10.03
CA ARG A 40 2.96 -2.26 10.78
C ARG A 40 2.12 -2.87 11.90
N SER A 41 2.13 -4.20 11.99
CA SER A 41 1.55 -4.94 13.12
C SER A 41 2.63 -5.80 13.76
N GLY A 42 3.09 -5.41 14.94
CA GLY A 42 4.23 -6.05 15.61
C GLY A 42 5.52 -5.94 14.79
N ALA A 43 6.03 -7.07 14.30
CA ALA A 43 7.26 -7.14 13.49
C ALA A 43 6.98 -7.10 11.98
N GLU A 44 5.72 -7.22 11.57
CA GLU A 44 5.34 -7.40 10.16
C GLU A 44 4.79 -6.11 9.55
N PHE A 45 5.04 -5.96 8.25
CA PHE A 45 4.48 -4.89 7.42
C PHE A 45 3.42 -5.47 6.50
N TYR A 46 2.32 -4.76 6.36
CA TYR A 46 1.18 -5.14 5.55
C TYR A 46 0.90 -4.05 4.53
N ALA A 47 0.43 -4.46 3.35
CA ALA A 47 -0.02 -3.59 2.28
C ALA A 47 -1.28 -4.18 1.68
N TRP A 48 -2.43 -3.53 1.87
CA TRP A 48 -3.70 -3.92 1.27
C TRP A 48 -4.20 -2.83 0.36
N ARG A 49 -5.16 -3.17 -0.51
CA ARG A 49 -5.99 -2.17 -1.18
C ARG A 49 -6.75 -1.37 -0.11
N ASP A 50 -6.77 -0.06 -0.23
CA ASP A 50 -7.55 0.82 0.65
C ASP A 50 -9.03 0.73 0.28
N LEU A 51 -9.67 -0.37 0.70
CA LEU A 51 -11.03 -0.73 0.34
C LEU A 51 -11.70 -1.52 1.46
N CYS A 52 -12.80 -0.99 2.00
CA CYS A 52 -13.68 -1.78 2.84
C CYS A 52 -14.67 -2.56 1.95
N VAL A 53 -14.52 -3.88 1.87
CA VAL A 53 -15.39 -4.73 1.03
C VAL A 53 -16.89 -4.69 1.41
N HIS A 54 -17.24 -4.12 2.57
CA HIS A 54 -18.63 -3.94 2.99
C HIS A 54 -19.34 -2.83 2.21
N ARG A 55 -18.69 -1.67 2.00
CA ARG A 55 -19.34 -0.49 1.38
C ARG A 55 -18.44 0.36 0.47
N GLY A 56 -17.25 -0.14 0.11
CA GLY A 56 -16.22 0.70 -0.49
C GLY A 56 -15.64 1.68 0.51
#